data_AF-A0A3C1PM26-F1
#
_entry.id   AF-A0A3C1PM26-F1
#
_cell.length_a   1.000
_cell.length_b   1.000
_cell.length_c   1.000
_cell.angle_alpha   90.00
_cell.angle_beta   90.00
_cell.angle_gamma   90.00
#
_symmetry.space_group_name_H-M   'P 1'
#
loop_
_entity.id
_entity.type
_entity.pdbx_description
1 polymer ?
#
loop_
_entity_poly.entity_id
_entity_poly.type
_entity_poly.pdbx_seq_one_letter_code
_entity_poly.pdbx_strand_id
1 'polypeptide(L)'
;MCLILIGIKAHPEYKFIMLANRDEFFNRNATGAHFNSDSPTLLAGIDLEAGGMWNGITKTGLLAAVTNYRQFPLRTDKISRGFLVKDFLTGKLTIDNAIQVLDQSANQYNGYNLLYGTVDNVK
;
A
#
# COMPACT_ATOMS: atom_id res chain seq x y z
N MET A 1 5.89 -13.91 4.49
CA MET A 1 4.56 -13.89 3.88
C MET A 1 3.73 -12.78 4.50
N CYS A 2 3.40 -11.75 3.71
CA CYS A 2 2.46 -10.70 4.13
C CYS A 2 1.02 -11.20 4.03
N LEU A 3 0.15 -10.65 4.87
CA LEU A 3 -1.28 -10.91 4.94
C LEU A 3 -1.98 -9.56 5.17
N ILE A 4 -3.14 -9.41 4.55
CA ILE A 4 -4.07 -8.32 4.81
C ILE A 4 -5.41 -8.96 5.16
N LEU A 5 -5.99 -8.56 6.29
CA LEU A 5 -7.36 -8.87 6.66
C LEU A 5 -8.19 -7.60 6.53
N ILE A 6 -9.38 -7.74 5.95
CA ILE A 6 -10.31 -6.64 5.73
C ILE A 6 -11.67 -7.02 6.30
N GLY A 7 -12.23 -6.13 7.12
CA GLY A 7 -13.63 -6.19 7.57
C GLY A 7 -14.40 -4.99 7.02
N ILE A 8 -15.39 -5.24 6.17
CA ILE A 8 -16.31 -4.22 5.64
C ILE A 8 -17.64 -4.38 6.36
N LYS A 9 -18.11 -3.34 7.06
CA LYS A 9 -19.33 -3.41 7.90
C LYS A 9 -19.33 -4.62 8.85
N ALA A 10 -18.15 -5.04 9.29
CA ALA A 10 -17.94 -6.23 10.13
C ALA A 10 -18.03 -5.91 11.63
N HIS A 11 -18.18 -4.64 12.01
CA HIS A 11 -18.27 -4.18 13.38
C HIS A 11 -19.34 -3.06 13.48
N PRO A 12 -20.12 -2.99 14.57
CA PRO A 12 -21.18 -1.97 14.72
C PRO A 12 -20.64 -0.53 14.74
N GLU A 13 -19.41 -0.32 15.21
CA GLU A 13 -18.82 1.02 15.35
C GLU A 13 -17.86 1.39 14.21
N TYR A 14 -17.24 0.40 13.55
CA TYR A 14 -16.21 0.65 12.54
C TYR A 14 -16.75 0.33 11.15
N LYS A 15 -16.85 1.36 10.30
CA LYS A 15 -17.25 1.19 8.88
C LYS A 15 -16.32 0.25 8.13
N PHE A 16 -15.03 0.32 8.46
CA PHE A 16 -13.95 -0.41 7.82
C PHE A 16 -12.86 -0.75 8.84
N ILE A 17 -12.34 -1.98 8.77
CA ILE A 17 -11.19 -2.44 9.56
C ILE A 17 -10.18 -3.06 8.60
N MET A 18 -8.92 -2.68 8.72
CA MET A 18 -7.79 -3.34 8.05
C MET A 18 -6.74 -3.72 9.08
N LEU A 19 -6.31 -4.98 9.02
CA LEU A 19 -5.13 -5.47 9.73
C LEU A 19 -4.15 -5.99 8.69
N ALA A 20 -2.90 -5.54 8.75
CA ALA A 20 -1.88 -5.94 7.79
C ALA A 20 -0.56 -6.23 8.50
N ASN A 21 0.07 -7.36 8.17
CA ASN A 21 1.45 -7.63 8.55
C ASN A 21 2.36 -7.47 7.32
N ARG A 22 3.51 -6.84 7.55
CA ARG A 22 4.63 -6.82 6.60
C ARG A 22 5.67 -7.81 7.09
N ASP A 23 5.83 -8.91 6.35
CA ASP A 23 6.93 -9.85 6.59
C ASP A 23 8.05 -9.56 5.60
N GLU A 24 9.18 -9.10 6.14
CA GLU A 24 10.29 -8.52 5.40
C GLU A 24 11.60 -8.79 6.14
N PHE A 25 12.74 -8.63 5.45
CA PHE A 25 14.06 -8.80 6.05
C PHE A 25 14.28 -7.90 7.27
N PHE A 26 14.91 -8.46 8.31
CA PHE A 26 15.20 -7.74 9.56
C PHE A 26 16.02 -6.46 9.39
N ASN A 27 16.88 -6.39 8.37
CA ASN A 27 17.71 -5.22 8.09
C ASN A 27 16.99 -4.13 7.28
N ARG A 28 15.77 -4.37 6.80
CA ARG A 28 15.00 -3.40 6.02
C ARG A 28 14.14 -2.52 6.91
N ASN A 29 14.79 -1.46 7.41
CA ASN A 29 14.19 -0.52 8.35
C ASN A 29 12.97 0.22 7.78
N ALA A 30 12.04 0.55 8.66
CA ALA A 30 10.87 1.36 8.34
C ALA A 30 10.46 2.22 9.54
N THR A 31 9.77 3.32 9.29
CA THR A 31 9.15 4.12 10.34
C THR A 31 7.84 3.49 10.83
N GLY A 32 7.47 3.76 12.08
CA GLY A 32 6.11 3.47 12.55
C GLY A 32 5.06 4.31 11.81
N ALA A 33 3.82 3.84 11.76
CA ALA A 33 2.74 4.62 11.14
C ALA A 33 2.49 5.91 11.92
N HIS A 34 2.60 7.04 11.23
CA HIS A 34 2.34 8.36 11.81
C HIS A 34 1.80 9.31 10.74
N PHE A 35 1.22 10.43 11.17
CA PHE A 35 0.90 11.53 10.27
C PHE A 35 2.17 12.34 10.01
N ASN A 36 2.67 12.31 8.77
CA ASN A 36 3.85 13.06 8.37
C ASN A 36 3.53 14.57 8.33
N SER A 37 4.46 15.44 8.72
CA SER A 37 4.34 16.90 8.60
C SER A 37 4.05 17.35 7.16
N ASP A 38 4.65 16.69 6.17
CA ASP A 38 4.50 17.03 4.75
C ASP A 38 3.17 16.53 4.17
N SER A 39 2.51 15.61 4.87
CA SER A 39 1.22 15.03 4.48
C SER A 39 0.39 14.76 5.72
N PRO A 40 -0.14 15.82 6.39
CA PRO A 40 -0.77 15.73 7.71
C PRO A 40 -2.12 14.98 7.71
N THR A 41 -2.58 14.59 6.53
CA THR A 41 -3.79 13.81 6.30
C THR A 41 -3.49 12.33 6.08
N LEU A 42 -2.23 11.93 5.85
CA LEU A 42 -1.83 10.57 5.51
C LEU A 42 -1.21 9.86 6.72
N LEU A 43 -1.82 8.76 7.15
CA LEU A 43 -1.28 7.84 8.14
C LEU A 43 -0.64 6.65 7.44
N ALA A 44 0.69 6.57 7.47
CA ALA A 44 1.45 5.44 6.90
C ALA A 44 2.83 5.32 7.56
N GLY A 45 3.40 4.12 7.50
CA GLY A 45 4.83 3.92 7.73
C GLY A 45 5.61 4.06 6.42
N ILE A 46 6.87 4.48 6.52
CA ILE A 46 7.76 4.68 5.37
C ILE A 46 8.86 3.63 5.42
N ASP A 47 9.04 2.91 4.31
CA ASP A 47 10.20 2.07 4.06
C ASP A 47 11.44 2.97 3.91
N LEU A 48 12.40 2.86 4.84
CA LEU A 48 13.57 3.73 4.86
C LEU A 48 14.64 3.33 3.84
N GLU A 49 14.54 2.14 3.26
CA GLU A 49 15.47 1.66 2.25
C GLU A 49 15.02 2.10 0.85
N ALA A 50 13.73 1.91 0.53
CA ALA A 50 13.19 2.24 -0.78
C ALA A 50 12.42 3.57 -0.85
N GLY A 51 11.96 4.14 0.27
CA GLY A 51 11.18 5.39 0.31
C GLY A 51 9.69 5.25 -0.03
N GLY A 52 9.18 4.02 -0.13
CA GLY A 52 7.78 3.68 -0.39
C GLY A 52 6.96 3.37 0.89
N MET A 53 5.74 2.89 0.73
CA MET A 53 4.82 2.51 1.82
C MET A 53 4.27 1.10 1.56
N TRP A 54 3.96 0.32 2.61
CA TRP A 54 3.33 -1.00 2.43
C TRP A 54 1.82 -0.99 2.69
N ASN A 55 1.36 -0.07 3.54
CA ASN A 55 -0.04 0.25 3.73
C ASN A 55 -0.20 1.69 4.23
N GLY A 56 -1.41 2.23 4.09
CA GLY A 56 -1.76 3.53 4.65
C GLY A 56 -3.20 3.93 4.38
N ILE A 57 -3.63 4.99 5.07
CA ILE A 57 -4.96 5.56 4.95
C ILE A 57 -4.90 7.09 5.12
N THR A 58 -5.73 7.82 4.38
CA THR A 58 -5.90 9.27 4.55
C THR A 58 -7.08 9.60 5.46
N LYS A 59 -7.11 10.82 6.02
CA LYS A 59 -8.27 11.35 6.76
C LYS A 59 -9.54 11.45 5.91
N THR A 60 -9.41 11.46 4.58
CA THR A 60 -10.55 11.42 3.64
C THR A 60 -11.05 9.99 3.37
N GLY A 61 -10.39 8.98 3.93
CA GLY A 61 -10.77 7.57 3.79
C GLY A 61 -10.21 6.89 2.54
N LEU A 62 -9.24 7.48 1.85
CA LEU A 62 -8.50 6.83 0.77
C LEU A 62 -7.47 5.87 1.39
N LEU A 63 -7.39 4.63 0.91
CA LEU A 63 -6.50 3.60 1.44
C LEU A 63 -5.80 2.84 0.33
N ALA A 64 -4.59 2.36 0.62
CA ALA A 64 -3.89 1.41 -0.23
C ALA A 64 -2.98 0.52 0.61
N ALA A 65 -2.77 -0.71 0.14
CA ALA A 65 -1.86 -1.67 0.74
C ALA A 65 -1.36 -2.66 -0.31
N VAL A 66 -0.14 -3.17 -0.12
CA VAL A 66 0.48 -4.11 -1.06
C VAL A 66 0.97 -5.36 -0.33
N THR A 67 0.77 -6.52 -0.96
CA THR A 67 1.42 -7.77 -0.55
C THR A 67 2.32 -8.28 -1.64
N ASN A 68 3.39 -8.95 -1.24
CA ASN A 68 4.33 -9.57 -2.17
C ASN A 68 3.69 -10.81 -2.80
N TYR A 69 3.76 -10.93 -4.13
CA TYR A 69 3.55 -12.22 -4.79
C TYR A 69 4.86 -13.03 -4.69
N ARG A 70 4.76 -14.26 -4.17
CA ARG A 70 5.94 -15.09 -3.94
C ARG A 70 6.45 -15.67 -5.26
N GLN A 71 7.38 -14.96 -5.89
CA GLN A 71 8.14 -15.44 -7.05
C GLN A 71 9.61 -15.63 -6.67
N PHE A 72 10.25 -16.67 -7.22
CA PHE A 72 11.70 -16.87 -7.11
C PHE A 72 12.28 -17.20 -8.50
N PRO A 73 13.41 -16.56 -8.88
CA PRO A 73 14.11 -15.49 -8.17
C PRO A 73 13.37 -14.14 -8.24
N LEU A 74 13.61 -13.28 -7.23
CA LEU A 74 13.22 -11.88 -7.30
C LEU A 74 14.18 -11.12 -8.22
N ARG A 75 13.64 -10.21 -9.03
CA ARG A 75 14.44 -9.33 -9.87
C ARG A 75 14.86 -8.09 -9.10
N THR A 76 16.15 -7.76 -9.13
CA THR A 76 16.74 -6.63 -8.41
C THR A 76 16.67 -5.31 -9.17
N ASP A 77 16.39 -5.35 -10.48
CA ASP A 77 16.26 -4.19 -11.35
C ASP A 77 14.82 -3.60 -11.37
N LYS A 78 13.94 -4.10 -10.51
CA LYS A 78 12.54 -3.66 -10.40
C LYS A 78 12.37 -2.55 -9.38
N ILE A 79 11.40 -1.68 -9.63
CA ILE A 79 10.99 -0.63 -8.69
C ILE A 79 10.35 -1.30 -7.46
N SER A 80 10.55 -0.70 -6.28
CA SER A 80 9.85 -1.13 -5.07
C SER A 80 8.35 -0.94 -5.22
N ARG A 81 7.59 -2.02 -5.00
CA ARG A 81 6.11 -2.01 -5.03
C ARG A 81 5.50 -1.03 -4.03
N GLY A 82 6.25 -0.64 -2.99
CA GLY A 82 5.77 0.36 -2.04
C GLY A 82 5.54 1.75 -2.65
N PHE A 83 6.07 2.02 -3.84
CA PHE A 83 5.75 3.23 -4.59
C PHE A 83 4.31 3.22 -5.11
N LEU A 84 3.71 2.06 -5.41
CA LEU A 84 2.31 1.98 -5.83
C LEU A 84 1.38 2.51 -4.73
N VAL A 85 1.63 2.11 -3.48
CA VAL A 85 0.88 2.57 -2.30
C VAL A 85 1.08 4.07 -2.10
N LYS A 86 2.33 4.54 -2.16
CA LYS A 86 2.68 5.96 -2.02
C LYS A 86 2.02 6.82 -3.10
N ASP A 87 2.10 6.41 -4.35
CA ASP A 87 1.59 7.17 -5.48
C ASP A 87 0.06 7.25 -5.44
N PHE A 88 -0.62 6.19 -4.99
CA PHE A 88 -2.06 6.23 -4.76
C PHE A 88 -2.45 7.18 -3.62
N LEU A 89 -1.79 7.05 -2.47
CA LEU A 89 -2.11 7.86 -1.28
C LEU A 89 -1.72 9.33 -1.41
N THR A 90 -0.83 9.67 -2.34
CA THR A 90 -0.43 11.05 -2.66
C THR A 90 -1.15 11.61 -3.90
N GLY A 91 -2.06 10.85 -4.50
CA GLY A 91 -2.91 11.30 -5.61
C GLY A 91 -2.24 11.29 -6.99
N LYS A 92 -1.04 10.72 -7.13
CA LYS A 92 -0.41 10.49 -8.44
C LYS A 92 -1.10 9.35 -9.20
N LEU A 93 -1.55 8.33 -8.47
CA LEU A 93 -2.42 7.27 -8.96
C LEU A 93 -3.82 7.51 -8.39
N THR A 94 -4.86 7.47 -9.22
CA THR A 94 -6.24 7.71 -8.81
C THR A 94 -7.09 6.46 -9.03
N ILE A 95 -8.26 6.39 -8.40
CA ILE A 95 -9.19 5.25 -8.56
C ILE A 95 -9.57 5.03 -10.03
N ASP A 96 -9.72 6.13 -10.79
CA ASP A 96 -10.20 6.11 -12.16
C ASP A 96 -9.12 5.68 -13.15
N ASN A 97 -7.85 6.05 -12.91
CA ASN A 97 -6.75 5.72 -13.81
C ASN A 97 -5.91 4.50 -13.35
N ALA A 98 -6.15 4.00 -12.14
CA ALA A 98 -5.29 2.99 -11.52
C ALA A 98 -5.06 1.78 -12.41
N ILE A 99 -6.13 1.17 -12.92
CA ILE A 99 -6.02 -0.04 -13.76
C ILE A 99 -5.17 0.22 -14.99
N GLN A 100 -5.45 1.30 -15.73
CA GLN A 100 -4.71 1.64 -16.94
C GLN A 100 -3.20 1.86 -16.64
N VAL A 101 -2.88 2.61 -15.59
CA VAL A 101 -1.48 2.89 -15.22
C VAL A 101 -0.77 1.64 -14.72
N LEU A 102 -1.46 0.80 -13.93
CA LEU A 102 -0.92 -0.46 -13.42
C LEU A 102 -0.63 -1.44 -14.55
N ASP A 103 -1.53 -1.57 -15.54
CA ASP A 103 -1.32 -2.41 -16.71
C ASP A 103 -0.12 -1.96 -17.54
N GLN A 104 0.01 -0.65 -17.78
CA GLN A 104 1.13 -0.07 -18.54
C GLN A 104 2.47 -0.19 -17.80
N SER A 105 2.46 -0.20 -16.47
CA SER A 105 3.66 -0.23 -15.64
C SER A 105 3.93 -1.58 -14.98
N ALA A 106 3.12 -2.61 -15.23
CA ALA A 106 3.21 -3.91 -14.56
C ALA A 106 4.61 -4.53 -14.64
N ASN A 107 5.25 -4.41 -15.82
CA ASN A 107 6.60 -4.89 -16.07
C ASN A 107 7.70 -4.10 -15.34
N GLN A 108 7.41 -3.06 -14.58
CA GLN A 108 8.41 -2.31 -13.79
C GLN A 108 8.57 -2.85 -12.36
N TYR A 109 7.66 -3.75 -11.92
CA TYR A 109 7.63 -4.27 -10.57
C TYR A 109 7.88 -5.80 -10.55
N ASN A 110 8.31 -6.32 -9.41
CA ASN A 110 8.12 -7.76 -9.12
C ASN A 110 6.64 -8.02 -8.85
N GLY A 111 6.16 -9.26 -8.99
CA GLY A 111 4.76 -9.59 -8.75
C GLY A 111 4.23 -9.10 -7.40
N TYR A 112 2.95 -8.71 -7.38
CA TYR A 112 2.29 -8.11 -6.23
C TYR A 112 0.78 -8.36 -6.27
N ASN A 113 0.15 -8.21 -5.10
CA ASN A 113 -1.27 -7.89 -5.02
C ASN A 113 -1.38 -6.47 -4.44
N LEU A 114 -2.15 -5.62 -5.10
CA LEU A 114 -2.42 -4.25 -4.65
C LEU A 114 -3.90 -4.15 -4.27
N LEU A 115 -4.15 -3.64 -3.08
CA LEU A 115 -5.47 -3.25 -2.61
C LEU A 115 -5.51 -1.73 -2.57
N TYR A 116 -6.56 -1.11 -3.12
CA TYR A 116 -6.69 0.34 -3.12
C TYR A 116 -8.15 0.80 -3.22
N GLY A 117 -8.45 2.00 -2.75
CA GLY A 117 -9.79 2.56 -2.88
C GLY A 117 -10.16 3.46 -1.71
N THR A 118 -11.43 3.47 -1.36
CA THR A 118 -11.95 4.17 -0.18
C THR A 118 -12.49 3.18 0.85
N VAL A 119 -12.71 3.65 2.09
CA VAL A 119 -13.34 2.84 3.14
C VAL A 119 -14.73 2.30 2.77
N ASP A 120 -15.40 2.91 1.78
CA ASP A 120 -16.70 2.49 1.27
C ASP A 120 -16.60 1.62 0.01
N ASN A 121 -15.48 1.69 -0.73
CA ASN A 121 -15.28 0.98 -1.98
C ASN A 121 -13.80 0.63 -2.18
N VAL A 122 -13.45 -0.58 -1.76
CA VAL A 122 -12.10 -1.13 -1.89
C VAL A 122 -12.03 -2.03 -3.12
N LYS A 123 -10.97 -1.87 -3.91
CA LYS A 123 -10.65 -2.66 -5.09
C LYS A 123 -9.39 -3.50 -4.87
#